data_AF-A0AAD5NVQ9-F1
#
_entry.id   AF-A0AAD5NVQ9-F1
#
_cell.length_a   1.000
_cell.length_b   1.000
_cell.length_c   1.000
_cell.angle_alpha   90.00
_cell.angle_beta   90.00
_cell.angle_gamma   90.00
#
_symmetry.space_group_name_H-M   'P 1'
#
loop_
_entity.id
_entity.type
_entity.pdbx_description
1 polymer ?
#
loop_
_entity_poly.entity_id
_entity_poly.type
_entity_poly.pdbx_seq_one_letter_code
_entity_poly.pdbx_strand_id
1 'polypeptide(L)'
;MAHCMLYLSILLTLVSLLQSSHAVDYVVSNNAGNTTGGARFNNEIGEAYSKQMLSSATDFIWRIFWQTNAADRKNTQKVSLFIDNMDGVAYAINGEIHVSATT
;
A
#
# COMPACT_ATOMS: atom_id res chain seq x y z
N MET A 1 -36.90 -1.09 28.83
CA MET A 1 -35.88 -0.04 28.97
C MET A 1 -34.47 -0.61 28.96
N ALA A 2 -34.06 -1.41 29.96
CA ALA A 2 -32.71 -1.99 30.04
C ALA A 2 -32.35 -2.95 28.89
N HIS A 3 -33.26 -3.81 28.44
CA HIS A 3 -33.02 -4.68 27.29
C HIS A 3 -32.84 -3.90 25.98
N CYS A 4 -33.64 -2.85 25.72
CA CYS A 4 -33.43 -1.97 24.55
C CYS A 4 -32.07 -1.27 24.58
N MET A 5 -31.61 -0.81 25.76
CA MET A 5 -30.28 -0.22 25.90
C MET A 5 -29.17 -1.24 25.63
N LEU A 6 -29.32 -2.49 26.08
CA LEU A 6 -28.38 -3.58 25.79
C LEU A 6 -28.33 -3.95 24.31
N TYR A 7 -29.49 -4.02 23.63
CA TYR A 7 -29.51 -4.29 22.18
C TYR A 7 -28.87 -3.14 21.37
N LEU A 8 -29.12 -1.89 21.77
CA LEU A 8 -28.52 -0.72 21.12
C LEU A 8 -27.00 -0.67 21.32
N SER A 9 -26.50 -0.96 22.53
CA SER A 9 -25.06 -1.00 22.79
C SER A 9 -24.37 -2.12 22.02
N ILE A 10 -24.97 -3.31 21.95
CA ILE A 10 -24.45 -4.43 21.15
C ILE A 10 -24.39 -4.05 19.66
N LEU A 11 -25.45 -3.44 19.11
CA LEU A 11 -25.49 -3.02 17.71
C LEU A 11 -24.42 -1.97 17.38
N LEU A 12 -24.22 -0.99 18.27
CA LEU A 12 -23.17 0.02 18.11
C LEU A 12 -21.76 -0.58 18.14
N THR A 13 -21.50 -1.54 19.04
CA THR A 13 -20.21 -2.25 19.06
C THR A 13 -19.99 -3.11 17.82
N LEU A 14 -21.03 -3.73 17.27
CA LEU A 14 -20.93 -4.53 16.06
C LEU A 14 -20.62 -3.67 14.82
N VAL A 15 -21.22 -2.47 14.73
CA VAL A 15 -20.94 -1.51 13.65
C VAL A 15 -19.51 -0.99 13.72
N SER A 16 -18.93 -0.78 14.90
CA SER A 16 -17.51 -0.39 15.01
C SER A 16 -16.53 -1.48 14.57
N LEU A 17 -16.91 -2.75 14.66
CA LEU A 17 -16.07 -3.88 14.21
C LEU A 17 -16.09 -4.07 12.68
N LEU A 18 -17.06 -3.46 11.98
CA LEU A 18 -17.12 -3.45 10.52
C LEU A 18 -16.22 -2.38 9.88
N GLN A 19 -15.47 -1.61 10.68
CA GLN A 19 -14.40 -0.77 10.17
C GLN A 19 -13.33 -1.68 9.58
N SER A 20 -13.51 -1.99 8.30
CA SER A 20 -12.62 -2.83 7.50
C SER A 20 -11.20 -2.33 7.71
N SER A 21 -10.33 -3.19 8.25
CA SER A 21 -8.90 -2.92 8.25
C SER A 21 -8.45 -2.90 6.79
N HIS A 22 -8.47 -1.74 6.16
CA HIS A 22 -7.93 -1.52 4.83
C HIS A 22 -6.39 -1.52 4.91
N ALA A 23 -5.82 -2.65 5.35
CA ALA A 23 -4.40 -2.88 5.20
C ALA A 23 -4.11 -3.01 3.70
N VAL A 24 -3.21 -2.16 3.21
CA VAL A 24 -2.77 -2.20 1.82
C VAL A 24 -1.76 -3.34 1.69
N ASP A 25 -1.98 -4.23 0.73
CA ASP A 25 -1.03 -5.26 0.37
C ASP A 25 0.08 -4.66 -0.51
N TYR A 26 1.34 -4.93 -0.19
CA TYR A 26 2.50 -4.40 -0.91
C TYR A 26 3.24 -5.53 -1.60
N VAL A 27 3.32 -5.45 -2.92
CA VAL A 27 4.04 -6.41 -3.76
C VAL A 27 5.20 -5.70 -4.44
N VAL A 28 6.35 -6.36 -4.50
CA VAL A 28 7.52 -5.84 -5.20
C VAL A 28 8.05 -6.94 -6.10
N SER A 29 8.39 -6.61 -7.33
CA SER A 29 8.93 -7.56 -8.29
C SER A 29 10.03 -6.91 -9.13
N ASN A 30 11.08 -7.66 -9.40
CA ASN A 30 12.16 -7.23 -10.28
C ASN A 30 12.15 -8.10 -11.53
N ASN A 31 11.53 -7.57 -12.58
CA ASN A 31 11.41 -8.22 -13.88
C ASN A 31 12.68 -8.01 -14.73
N ALA A 32 13.60 -7.14 -14.28
CA ALA A 32 14.78 -6.70 -15.00
C ALA A 32 16.09 -7.18 -14.35
N GLY A 33 16.08 -8.33 -13.65
CA GLY A 33 17.22 -8.82 -12.87
C GLY A 33 18.53 -9.04 -13.66
N ASN A 34 18.47 -9.10 -14.99
CA ASN A 34 19.62 -9.21 -15.90
C ASN A 34 20.19 -7.86 -16.36
N THR A 35 19.58 -6.74 -15.98
CA THR A 35 20.06 -5.38 -16.26
C THR A 35 20.96 -4.89 -15.14
N THR A 36 21.81 -3.89 -15.42
CA THR A 36 22.63 -3.25 -14.38
C THR A 36 21.77 -2.66 -13.27
N GLY A 37 20.67 -1.97 -13.60
CA GLY A 37 19.76 -1.39 -12.61
C GLY A 37 19.03 -2.44 -11.78
N GLY A 38 18.56 -3.52 -12.41
CA GLY A 38 17.89 -4.61 -11.71
C GLY A 38 18.84 -5.40 -10.79
N ALA A 39 20.08 -5.61 -11.19
CA ALA A 39 21.11 -6.20 -10.35
C ALA A 39 21.41 -5.30 -9.13
N ARG A 40 21.55 -3.98 -9.34
CA ARG A 40 21.72 -3.01 -8.26
C ARG A 40 20.53 -2.99 -7.31
N PHE A 41 19.30 -3.02 -7.81
CA PHE A 41 18.11 -3.11 -6.98
C PHE A 41 18.19 -4.31 -6.04
N ASN A 42 18.52 -5.51 -6.54
CA ASN A 42 18.62 -6.70 -5.71
C ASN A 42 19.73 -6.62 -4.65
N ASN A 43 20.86 -5.99 -4.99
CA ASN A 43 22.04 -5.97 -4.12
C ASN A 43 22.03 -4.82 -3.10
N GLU A 44 21.43 -3.68 -3.43
CA GLU A 44 21.56 -2.43 -2.66
C GLU A 44 20.24 -2.00 -1.99
N ILE A 45 19.08 -2.36 -2.55
CA ILE A 45 17.76 -1.86 -2.13
C ILE A 45 16.89 -3.01 -1.63
N GLY A 46 16.52 -3.91 -2.52
CA GLY A 46 15.78 -5.11 -2.24
C GLY A 46 14.28 -4.92 -1.99
N GLU A 47 13.57 -6.04 -2.04
CA GLU A 47 12.12 -6.12 -1.82
C GLU A 47 11.71 -5.64 -0.42
N ALA A 48 12.42 -6.07 0.63
CA ALA A 48 12.05 -5.81 2.01
C ALA A 48 12.02 -4.30 2.33
N TYR A 49 13.09 -3.59 1.95
CA TYR A 49 13.17 -2.15 2.12
C TYR A 49 12.11 -1.42 1.28
N SER A 50 11.88 -1.89 0.06
CA SER A 50 10.85 -1.31 -0.82
C SER A 50 9.45 -1.43 -0.22
N LYS A 51 9.08 -2.59 0.35
CA LYS A 51 7.80 -2.77 1.05
C LYS A 51 7.70 -1.85 2.28
N GLN A 52 8.77 -1.72 3.05
CA GLN A 52 8.82 -0.80 4.20
C GLN A 52 8.58 0.66 3.76
N MET A 53 9.20 1.08 2.66
CA MET A 53 9.03 2.42 2.12
C MET A 53 7.64 2.66 1.56
N LEU A 54 7.05 1.69 0.85
CA LEU A 54 5.65 1.78 0.38
C LEU A 54 4.66 1.92 1.55
N SER A 55 4.87 1.16 2.63
CA SER A 55 4.07 1.30 3.85
C SER A 55 4.25 2.68 4.49
N SER A 56 5.50 3.12 4.66
CA SER A 56 5.82 4.41 5.26
C SER A 56 5.25 5.59 4.46
N ALA A 57 5.29 5.51 3.12
CA ALA A 57 4.71 6.50 2.23
C ALA A 57 3.18 6.54 2.36
N THR A 58 2.53 5.37 2.48
CA THR A 58 1.09 5.28 2.69
C THR A 58 0.66 5.91 4.02
N ASP A 59 1.38 5.60 5.11
CA ASP A 59 1.13 6.22 6.42
C ASP A 59 1.34 7.74 6.39
N PHE A 60 2.38 8.18 5.68
CA PHE A 60 2.66 9.60 5.48
C PHE A 60 1.52 10.32 4.75
N ILE A 61 1.00 9.72 3.67
CA ILE A 61 -0.15 10.24 2.92
C ILE A 61 -1.38 10.32 3.83
N TRP A 62 -1.72 9.24 4.55
CA TRP A 62 -2.87 9.24 5.46
C TRP A 62 -2.76 10.34 6.52
N ARG A 63 -1.54 10.60 7.02
CA ARG A 63 -1.31 11.67 8.00
C ARG A 63 -1.46 13.07 7.40
N ILE A 64 -0.91 13.33 6.21
CA ILE A 64 -0.99 14.67 5.58
C ILE A 64 -2.41 15.03 5.17
N PHE A 65 -3.19 14.05 4.71
CA PHE A 65 -4.57 14.27 4.28
C PHE A 65 -5.61 14.03 5.39
N TRP A 66 -5.17 13.88 6.65
CA TRP A 66 -6.03 13.62 7.81
C TRP A 66 -6.98 12.41 7.64
N GLN A 67 -6.54 11.37 6.92
CA GLN A 67 -7.30 10.12 6.69
C GLN A 67 -7.05 9.12 7.82
N THR A 68 -7.24 9.55 9.07
CA THR A 68 -6.98 8.72 10.26
C THR A 68 -7.96 7.55 10.33
N ASN A 69 -9.22 7.76 9.96
CA ASN A 69 -10.20 6.69 9.88
C ASN A 69 -10.04 5.89 8.59
N ALA A 70 -10.23 4.58 8.69
CA ALA A 70 -10.12 3.69 7.55
C ALA A 70 -11.12 4.05 6.42
N ALA A 71 -12.29 4.59 6.78
CA ALA A 71 -13.33 5.02 5.83
C ALA A 71 -12.94 6.26 5.01
N ASP A 72 -11.99 7.08 5.49
CA ASP A 72 -11.53 8.29 4.79
C ASP A 72 -10.44 7.98 3.75
N ARG A 73 -9.89 6.76 3.80
CA ARG A 73 -8.79 6.32 2.95
C ARG A 73 -9.33 5.91 1.58
N LYS A 74 -8.54 6.14 0.54
CA LYS A 74 -8.82 5.57 -0.79
C LYS A 74 -8.92 4.05 -0.68
N ASN A 75 -9.93 3.46 -1.31
CA ASN A 75 -10.12 2.01 -1.35
C ASN A 75 -9.11 1.35 -2.33
N THR A 76 -7.83 1.39 -1.97
CA THR A 76 -6.75 0.70 -2.66
C THR A 76 -6.30 -0.46 -1.80
N GLN A 77 -6.57 -1.68 -2.23
CA GLN A 77 -6.22 -2.88 -1.48
C GLN A 77 -4.79 -3.37 -1.76
N LYS A 78 -4.19 -2.95 -2.88
CA LYS A 78 -2.87 -3.40 -3.32
C LYS A 78 -2.09 -2.27 -3.96
N VAL A 79 -0.81 -2.18 -3.62
CA VAL A 79 0.19 -1.37 -4.33
C VAL A 79 1.33 -2.27 -4.77
N SER A 80 1.72 -2.17 -6.03
CA SER A 80 2.78 -3.01 -6.62
C SER A 80 3.91 -2.15 -7.17
N LEU A 81 5.15 -2.52 -6.86
CA LEU A 81 6.36 -1.92 -7.44
C LEU A 81 7.02 -2.92 -8.39
N PHE A 82 7.23 -2.51 -9.62
CA PHE A 82 7.92 -3.26 -10.65
C PHE A 82 9.21 -2.55 -11.05
N ILE A 83 10.31 -3.28 -10.99
CA ILE A 83 11.58 -2.88 -11.59
C ILE A 83 11.65 -3.55 -12.97
N ASP A 84 11.52 -2.73 -14.02
CA ASP A 84 11.31 -3.19 -15.39
C ASP A 84 12.42 -2.74 -16.33
N ASN A 85 12.63 -3.50 -17.39
CA ASN A 85 13.42 -3.05 -18.53
C ASN A 85 12.48 -2.34 -19.50
N MET A 86 12.47 -1.01 -19.44
CA MET A 86 11.53 -0.19 -20.19
C MET A 86 12.12 1.17 -20.57
N ASP A 87 11.52 1.79 -21.58
CA ASP A 87 11.84 3.18 -21.95
C ASP A 87 11.30 4.17 -20.90
N GLY A 88 11.95 5.33 -20.82
CA GLY A 88 11.63 6.36 -19.84
C GLY A 88 12.14 6.02 -18.44
N VAL A 89 11.76 6.85 -17.45
CA VAL A 89 12.29 6.74 -16.08
C VAL A 89 11.35 5.96 -15.17
N ALA A 90 10.09 6.37 -15.07
CA ALA A 90 9.08 5.73 -14.23
C ALA A 90 7.67 6.18 -14.62
N TYR A 91 6.66 5.36 -14.28
CA TYR A 91 5.25 5.75 -14.33
C TYR A 91 4.44 5.00 -13.26
N ALA A 92 3.22 5.47 -13.00
CA ALA A 92 2.29 4.81 -12.11
C ALA A 92 0.89 4.76 -12.71
N ILE A 93 0.22 3.61 -12.57
CA ILE A 93 -1.14 3.38 -13.07
C ILE A 93 -1.83 2.33 -12.20
N ASN A 94 -3.11 2.54 -11.84
CA ASN A 94 -3.93 1.54 -11.15
C ASN A 94 -3.35 0.92 -9.86
N GLY A 95 -2.50 1.65 -9.13
CA GLY A 95 -1.84 1.14 -7.92
C GLY A 95 -0.52 0.42 -8.21
N GLU A 96 -0.08 0.40 -9.45
CA GLU A 96 1.20 -0.12 -9.89
C GLU A 96 2.17 1.04 -10.12
N ILE A 97 3.42 0.83 -9.74
CA ILE A 97 4.54 1.75 -9.91
C ILE A 97 5.58 0.98 -10.72
N HIS A 98 5.97 1.51 -11.86
CA HIS A 98 6.98 0.92 -12.73
C HIS A 98 8.19 1.84 -12.76
N VAL A 99 9.37 1.29 -12.51
CA VAL A 99 10.65 2.00 -12.51
C VAL A 99 11.61 1.32 -13.47
N SER A 100 12.22 2.10 -14.37
CA SER A 100 13.14 1.57 -15.36
C SER A 100 14.46 1.16 -14.72
N ALA A 101 15.00 0.05 -15.17
CA ALA A 101 16.28 -0.51 -14.75
C ALA A 101 17.42 -0.25 -15.76
N THR A 102 17.13 0.50 -16.84
CA THR A 102 18.03 0.68 -18.00
C THR A 102 18.27 2.13 -18.40
N THR A 103 17.77 3.10 -17.62
CA THR A 103 18.10 4.53 -17.79
C THR A 103 19.56 4.85 -17.58
#